data_AF-A0A0Q5VSA7-F1
#
_entry.id   AF-A0A0Q5VSA7-F1
#
_cell.length_a   1.000
_cell.length_b   1.000
_cell.length_c   1.000
_cell.angle_alpha   90.00
_cell.angle_beta   90.00
_cell.angle_gamma   90.00
#
_symmetry.space_group_name_H-M   'P 1'
#
loop_
_entity.id
_entity.type
_entity.pdbx_description
1 polymer ?
#
loop_
_entity_poly.entity_id
_entity_poly.type
_entity_poly.pdbx_seq_one_letter_code
_entity_poly.pdbx_strand_id
1 'polypeptide(L)'
;MSTDHRPGTQLRATSLDRLGSALTTGELDLEEYERRTGLARSTTSTAELTGLTADLAEDPRAARRRDRREWVEEWRWWLAGVVVLVGAWAAQSAVDGVPRAFWPGVPLGVWAAVLLALAVVPRGRD
;
A
#
# COMPACT_ATOMS: atom_id res chain seq x y z
N MET A 1 -10.80 -33.37 -0.70
CA MET A 1 -11.10 -32.07 -1.34
C MET A 1 -9.79 -31.32 -1.47
N SER A 2 -8.97 -31.69 -2.46
CA SER A 2 -7.59 -31.19 -2.62
C SER A 2 -7.60 -29.93 -3.48
N THR A 3 -7.14 -28.83 -2.92
CA THR A 3 -6.78 -27.64 -3.68
C THR A 3 -5.45 -27.88 -4.39
N ASP A 4 -5.50 -28.41 -5.62
CA ASP A 4 -4.38 -28.35 -6.55
C ASP A 4 -4.20 -26.89 -7.00
N HIS A 5 -3.54 -26.11 -6.16
CA HIS A 5 -3.14 -24.75 -6.48
C HIS A 5 -1.95 -24.81 -7.43
N ARG A 6 -2.23 -25.06 -8.73
CA ARG A 6 -1.16 -25.13 -9.73
C ARG A 6 -0.42 -23.80 -9.75
N PRO A 7 0.91 -23.79 -9.57
CA PRO A 7 1.70 -22.56 -9.53
C PRO A 7 1.49 -21.66 -10.76
N GLY A 8 1.15 -22.25 -11.92
CA GLY A 8 0.81 -21.48 -13.14
C GLY A 8 -0.50 -20.67 -13.05
N THR A 9 -1.52 -21.16 -12.32
CA THR A 9 -2.78 -20.43 -12.15
C THR A 9 -2.61 -19.23 -11.21
N GLN A 10 -1.84 -19.41 -10.14
CA GLN A 10 -1.50 -18.32 -9.22
C GLN A 10 -0.69 -17.23 -9.93
N LEU A 11 0.35 -17.63 -10.68
CA LEU A 11 1.18 -16.67 -11.42
C LEU A 11 0.34 -15.88 -12.43
N ARG A 12 -0.56 -16.55 -13.17
CA ARG A 12 -1.45 -15.87 -14.12
C ARG A 12 -2.36 -14.86 -13.42
N ALA A 13 -2.96 -15.22 -12.28
CA ALA A 13 -3.80 -14.30 -11.51
C ALA A 13 -3.01 -13.07 -11.03
N THR A 14 -1.79 -13.27 -10.52
CA THR A 14 -0.90 -12.18 -10.11
C THR A 14 -0.46 -11.29 -11.28
N SER A 15 -0.19 -11.86 -12.45
CA SER A 15 0.15 -11.08 -13.65
C SER A 15 -1.03 -10.23 -14.13
N LEU A 16 -2.25 -10.76 -14.10
CA LEU A 16 -3.46 -10.03 -14.48
C LEU A 16 -3.76 -8.87 -13.52
N ASP A 17 -3.58 -9.08 -12.20
CA ASP A 17 -3.75 -8.04 -11.19
C ASP A 17 -2.76 -6.87 -11.40
N ARG A 18 -1.49 -7.19 -11.72
CA ARG A 18 -0.47 -6.19 -12.07
C ARG A 18 -0.82 -5.39 -13.32
N LEU A 19 -1.29 -6.04 -14.38
CA LEU A 19 -1.73 -5.35 -15.61
C LEU A 19 -2.90 -4.40 -15.32
N GLY A 20 -3.87 -4.82 -14.49
CA GLY A 20 -4.97 -3.96 -14.05
C GLY A 20 -4.51 -2.76 -13.21
N SER A 21 -3.54 -2.97 -12.32
CA SER A 21 -2.92 -1.89 -11.55
C SER A 21 -2.20 -0.88 -12.46
N ALA A 22 -1.48 -1.34 -13.47
CA ALA A 22 -0.80 -0.49 -14.44
C ALA A 22 -1.78 0.36 -15.28
N LEU A 23 -2.91 -0.23 -15.71
CA LEU A 23 -3.99 0.50 -16.39
C LEU A 23 -4.60 1.59 -15.50
N THR A 24 -4.99 1.25 -14.26
CA THR A 24 -5.60 2.23 -13.33
C THR A 24 -4.65 3.36 -12.93
N THR A 25 -3.35 3.13 -13.06
CA THR A 25 -2.29 4.12 -12.78
C THR A 25 -1.94 4.94 -14.03
N GLY A 26 -2.45 4.57 -15.22
CA GLY A 26 -2.17 5.24 -16.50
C GLY A 26 -0.80 4.93 -17.08
N GLU A 27 -0.11 3.89 -16.57
CA GLU A 27 1.17 3.40 -17.10
C GLU A 27 0.96 2.49 -18.32
N LEU A 28 -0.21 1.84 -18.38
CA LEU A 28 -0.63 1.02 -19.50
C LEU A 28 -1.83 1.67 -20.18
N ASP A 29 -1.74 1.88 -21.49
CA ASP A 29 -2.90 2.28 -22.28
C ASP A 29 -3.92 1.13 -22.35
N LEU A 30 -5.20 1.48 -22.59
CA LEU A 30 -6.28 0.50 -22.66
C LEU A 30 -6.06 -0.54 -23.77
N GLU A 31 -5.58 -0.13 -24.94
CA GLU A 31 -5.30 -1.06 -26.04
C GLU A 31 -4.16 -2.02 -25.69
N GLU A 32 -3.14 -1.51 -24.99
CA GLU A 32 -2.01 -2.33 -24.54
C GLU A 32 -2.41 -3.28 -23.40
N TYR A 33 -3.28 -2.83 -22.50
CA TYR A 33 -3.88 -3.67 -21.47
C TYR A 33 -4.66 -4.84 -22.07
N GLU A 34 -5.54 -4.59 -23.04
CA GLU A 34 -6.34 -5.63 -23.69
C GLU A 34 -5.44 -6.65 -24.39
N ARG A 35 -4.42 -6.19 -25.12
CA ARG A 35 -3.42 -7.04 -25.77
C ARG A 35 -2.65 -7.91 -24.78
N ARG A 36 -2.05 -7.32 -23.73
CA ARG A 36 -1.26 -8.06 -22.73
C ARG A 36 -2.12 -9.03 -21.90
N THR A 37 -3.36 -8.65 -21.61
CA THR A 37 -4.32 -9.49 -20.89
C THR A 37 -4.76 -10.68 -21.73
N GLY A 38 -4.98 -10.49 -23.04
CA GLY A 38 -5.25 -11.57 -23.99
C GLY A 38 -4.11 -12.58 -24.05
N LEU A 39 -2.86 -12.10 -24.17
CA LEU A 39 -1.66 -12.93 -24.19
C LEU A 39 -1.45 -13.68 -22.86
N ALA A 40 -1.63 -13.01 -21.71
CA ALA A 40 -1.51 -13.64 -20.40
C ALA A 40 -2.52 -14.79 -20.20
N ARG A 41 -3.69 -14.73 -20.84
CA ARG A 41 -4.71 -15.80 -20.80
C ARG A 41 -4.39 -16.96 -21.74
N SER A 42 -3.77 -16.72 -22.89
CA SER A 42 -3.44 -17.77 -23.88
C SER A 42 -2.10 -18.47 -23.60
N THR A 43 -1.18 -17.81 -22.91
CA THR A 43 0.14 -18.37 -22.56
C THR A 43 0.03 -19.52 -21.55
N THR A 44 0.69 -20.64 -21.86
CA THR A 44 0.81 -21.81 -20.96
C THR A 44 2.14 -21.82 -20.19
N SER A 45 3.11 -20.99 -20.58
CA SER A 45 4.45 -20.92 -19.98
C SER A 45 4.56 -19.86 -18.89
N THR A 46 5.16 -20.22 -17.75
CA THR A 46 5.47 -19.30 -16.65
C THR A 46 6.53 -18.26 -17.03
N ALA A 47 7.45 -18.60 -17.93
CA ALA A 47 8.50 -17.68 -18.38
C ALA A 47 7.94 -16.53 -19.24
N GLU A 48 7.02 -16.84 -20.15
CA GLU A 48 6.32 -15.84 -20.97
C GLU A 48 5.45 -14.90 -20.13
N LEU A 49 4.69 -15.45 -19.17
CA LEU A 49 3.90 -14.67 -18.20
C LEU A 49 4.76 -13.72 -17.37
N THR A 50 5.97 -14.15 -17.01
CA THR A 50 6.93 -13.32 -16.27
C THR A 50 7.47 -12.20 -17.17
N GLY A 51 7.86 -12.51 -18.41
CA GLY A 51 8.34 -11.53 -19.38
C GLY A 51 7.33 -10.41 -19.67
N LEU A 52 6.04 -10.74 -19.76
CA LEU A 52 4.96 -9.76 -20.00
C LEU A 52 4.82 -8.71 -18.88
N THR A 53 5.31 -8.99 -17.67
CA THR A 53 5.22 -8.11 -16.50
C THR A 53 6.57 -7.64 -15.96
N ALA A 54 7.69 -8.17 -16.47
CA ALA A 54 9.04 -7.81 -16.03
C ALA A 54 9.38 -6.35 -16.33
N ASP A 55 9.03 -5.88 -17.52
CA ASP A 55 9.19 -4.48 -17.95
C ASP A 55 8.44 -3.49 -17.02
N LEU A 56 7.24 -3.88 -16.57
CA LEU A 56 6.48 -3.10 -15.59
C LEU A 56 7.10 -3.11 -14.18
N ALA A 57 7.88 -4.15 -13.84
CA ALA A 57 8.58 -4.23 -12.57
C ALA A 57 9.89 -3.42 -12.58
N GLU A 58 10.51 -3.26 -13.75
CA GLU A 58 11.75 -2.50 -13.94
C GLU A 58 11.52 -0.98 -14.05
N ASP A 59 10.29 -0.50 -14.29
CA ASP A 59 9.97 0.93 -14.28
C ASP A 59 10.24 1.55 -12.87
N PRO A 60 11.24 2.45 -12.73
CA PRO A 60 11.56 3.09 -11.46
C PRO A 60 10.38 3.89 -10.87
N ARG A 61 9.46 4.37 -11.71
CA ARG A 61 8.28 5.13 -11.30
C ARG A 61 7.23 4.23 -10.67
N ALA A 62 7.07 2.99 -11.17
CA ALA A 62 6.19 1.98 -10.61
C ALA A 62 6.70 1.52 -9.23
N ALA A 63 8.01 1.27 -9.10
CA ALA A 63 8.65 0.96 -7.82
C ALA A 63 8.44 2.08 -6.78
N ARG A 64 8.65 3.34 -7.17
CA ARG A 64 8.45 4.52 -6.29
C ARG A 64 6.99 4.69 -5.84
N ARG A 65 6.03 4.36 -6.70
CA ARG A 65 4.59 4.41 -6.36
C ARG A 65 4.18 3.32 -5.38
N ARG A 66 4.73 2.11 -5.53
CA ARG A 66 4.49 1.00 -4.61
C ARG A 66 5.01 1.29 -3.21
N ASP A 67 6.26 1.75 -3.13
CA ASP A 67 6.90 2.23 -1.90
C ASP A 67 6.06 3.32 -1.21
N ARG A 68 5.53 4.28 -1.99
CA ARG A 68 4.61 5.30 -1.46
C ARG A 68 3.28 4.72 -0.98
N ARG A 69 2.68 3.74 -1.67
CA ARG A 69 1.40 3.12 -1.28
C ARG A 69 1.55 2.31 0.01
N GLU A 70 2.60 1.51 0.10
CA GLU A 70 2.94 0.71 1.29
C GLU A 70 3.17 1.64 2.49
N TRP A 71 3.96 2.71 2.30
CA TRP A 71 4.14 3.75 3.31
C TRP A 71 2.81 4.42 3.71
N VAL A 72 1.95 4.81 2.75
CA VAL A 72 0.64 5.40 3.06
C VAL A 72 -0.27 4.42 3.80
N GLU A 73 -0.27 3.14 3.45
CA GLU A 73 -1.10 2.12 4.12
C GLU A 73 -0.65 1.89 5.57
N GLU A 74 0.65 1.85 5.82
CA GLU A 74 1.20 1.82 7.18
C GLU A 74 0.77 3.06 7.98
N TRP A 75 0.88 4.24 7.38
CA TRP A 75 0.47 5.50 8.02
C TRP A 75 -1.04 5.61 8.24
N ARG A 76 -1.87 4.99 7.41
CA ARG A 76 -3.34 5.01 7.54
C ARG A 76 -3.80 4.29 8.80
N TRP A 77 -3.21 3.14 9.13
CA TRP A 77 -3.53 2.43 10.37
C TRP A 77 -3.10 3.21 11.61
N TRP A 78 -1.94 3.87 11.52
CA TRP A 78 -1.47 4.82 12.54
C TRP A 78 -2.43 5.99 12.75
N LEU A 79 -2.84 6.67 11.67
CA LEU A 79 -3.78 7.79 11.71
C LEU A 79 -5.17 7.38 12.19
N ALA A 80 -5.63 6.16 11.87
CA ALA A 80 -6.89 5.64 12.38
C ALA A 80 -6.90 5.62 13.92
N GLY A 81 -5.80 5.19 14.55
CA GLY A 81 -5.67 5.22 16.02
C GLY A 81 -5.69 6.64 16.60
N VAL A 82 -5.00 7.58 15.96
CA VAL A 82 -5.00 9.00 16.36
C VAL A 82 -6.40 9.60 16.25
N VAL A 83 -7.10 9.36 15.14
CA VAL A 83 -8.45 9.87 14.89
C VAL A 83 -9.44 9.29 15.91
N VAL A 84 -9.33 8.01 16.26
CA VAL A 84 -10.16 7.40 17.30
C VAL A 84 -9.92 8.05 18.66
N LEU A 85 -8.67 8.26 19.06
CA LEU A 85 -8.33 8.92 20.33
C LEU A 85 -8.81 10.38 20.39
N VAL A 86 -8.60 11.14 19.31
CA VAL A 86 -9.04 12.54 19.20
C VAL A 86 -10.56 12.63 19.14
N GLY A 87 -11.22 11.72 18.40
CA GLY A 87 -12.67 11.66 18.27
C GLY A 87 -13.37 11.29 19.57
N ALA A 88 -12.81 10.33 20.34
CA ALA A 88 -13.30 9.98 21.67
C ALA A 88 -13.25 11.20 22.61
N TRP A 89 -12.12 11.93 22.61
CA TRP A 89 -12.00 13.17 23.39
C TRP A 89 -12.95 14.28 22.91
N ALA A 90 -13.14 14.43 21.60
CA ALA A 90 -14.03 15.45 21.04
C ALA A 90 -15.50 15.17 21.41
N ALA A 91 -15.93 13.92 21.31
CA ALA A 91 -17.26 13.48 21.76
C ALA A 91 -17.42 13.73 23.27
N GLN A 92 -16.41 13.38 24.05
CA GLN A 92 -16.37 13.61 25.50
C GLN A 92 -16.38 15.09 25.88
N SER A 93 -15.70 15.98 25.14
CA SER A 93 -15.71 17.43 25.41
C SER A 93 -17.00 18.09 24.97
N ALA A 94 -17.62 17.60 23.89
CA ALA A 94 -18.91 18.08 23.41
C ALA A 94 -20.06 17.75 24.38
N VAL A 95 -20.01 16.57 25.01
CA VAL A 95 -21.01 16.15 26.02
C VAL A 95 -20.87 16.95 27.33
N ASP A 96 -19.65 17.27 27.75
CA ASP A 96 -19.40 17.94 29.04
C ASP A 96 -19.58 19.47 28.98
N GLY A 97 -19.64 20.08 27.79
CA GLY A 97 -19.84 21.53 27.61
C GLY A 97 -18.69 22.42 28.11
N VAL A 98 -17.63 21.82 28.66
CA VAL A 98 -16.41 22.49 29.14
C VAL A 98 -15.20 21.76 28.53
N PRO A 99 -14.23 22.45 27.94
CA PRO A 99 -13.03 21.81 27.40
C PRO A 99 -12.27 21.11 28.54
N ARG A 100 -12.28 19.77 28.55
CA ARG A 100 -11.49 18.97 29.48
C ARG A 100 -10.01 19.10 29.14
N ALA A 101 -9.15 18.99 30.16
CA ALA A 101 -7.71 18.87 29.97
C ALA A 101 -7.42 17.81 28.89
N PHE A 102 -6.71 18.20 27.83
CA PHE A 102 -6.44 17.39 26.65
C PHE A 102 -5.40 16.29 26.97
N TRP A 103 -5.80 15.36 27.82
CA TRP A 103 -5.01 14.19 28.19
C TRP A 103 -4.59 13.33 26.98
N PRO A 104 -5.32 13.23 25.84
CA PRO A 104 -4.83 12.52 24.65
C PRO A 104 -3.59 13.17 24.04
N GLY A 105 -3.37 14.46 24.29
CA GLY A 105 -2.19 15.18 23.85
C GLY A 105 -0.91 14.70 24.52
N VAL A 106 -0.99 14.16 25.74
CA VAL A 106 0.20 13.65 26.46
C VAL A 106 0.77 12.40 25.77
N PRO A 107 0.00 11.33 25.51
CA PRO A 107 0.46 10.22 24.69
C PRO A 107 0.94 10.68 23.31
N LEU A 108 0.17 11.51 22.60
CA LEU A 108 0.55 11.98 21.25
C LEU A 108 1.86 12.77 21.25
N GLY A 109 2.10 13.61 22.26
CA GLY A 109 3.34 14.36 22.41
C GLY A 109 4.55 13.47 22.66
N VAL A 110 4.40 12.45 23.51
CA VAL A 110 5.46 11.46 23.76
C VAL A 110 5.79 10.68 22.49
N TRP A 111 4.76 10.21 21.76
CA TRP A 111 4.95 9.50 20.49
C TRP A 111 5.61 10.38 19.42
N ALA A 112 5.19 11.65 19.30
CA ALA A 112 5.79 12.61 18.38
C ALA A 112 7.28 12.87 18.72
N ALA A 113 7.62 12.96 20.00
CA ALA A 113 9.00 13.11 20.45
C ALA A 113 9.86 11.88 20.12
N VAL A 114 9.33 10.67 20.29
CA VAL A 114 10.02 9.42 19.91
C VAL A 114 10.24 9.34 18.40
N LEU A 115 9.23 9.66 17.59
CA LEU A 115 9.36 9.67 16.13
C LEU A 115 10.36 10.73 15.67
N LEU A 116 10.37 11.91 16.29
CA LEU A 116 11.35 12.94 16.02
C LEU A 116 12.76 12.46 16.36
N ALA A 117 12.95 11.77 17.49
CA ALA A 117 14.23 11.18 17.84
C ALA A 117 14.68 10.11 16.82
N LEU A 118 13.79 9.22 16.39
CA LEU A 118 14.08 8.20 15.37
C LEU A 118 14.35 8.79 13.98
N ALA A 119 13.70 9.89 13.62
CA ALA A 119 13.93 10.59 12.36
C ALA A 119 15.29 11.30 12.32
N VAL A 120 15.77 11.75 13.48
CA VAL A 120 17.05 12.46 13.62
C VAL A 120 18.24 11.48 13.71
N VAL A 121 18.02 10.21 14.07
CA VAL A 121 19.07 9.18 13.99
C VAL A 121 19.43 8.91 12.52
N PRO A 122 20.67 9.21 12.08
CA PRO A 122 21.10 8.88 10.73
C PRO A 122 21.10 7.35 10.58
N ARG A 123 20.30 6.83 9.64
CA ARG A 123 20.42 5.44 9.22
C ARG A 123 21.73 5.29 8.44
N GLY A 124 22.78 4.89 9.13
CA GLY A 124 24.02 4.43 8.52
C GLY A 124 23.71 3.28 7.55
N ARG A 125 24.24 3.39 6.34
CA ARG A 125 24.19 2.34 5.32
C ARG A 125 25.31 1.36 5.63
N ASP A 126 24.95 0.11 5.90
CA ASP A 126 25.85 -1.05 5.80
C ASP A 126 25.34 -1.94 4.67
#